data_AF-W7AVU0-F1
#
_entry.id   AF-W7AVU0-F1
#
_cell.length_a   1.000
_cell.length_b   1.000
_cell.length_c   1.000
_cell.angle_alpha   90.00
_cell.angle_beta   90.00
_cell.angle_gamma   90.00
#
_symmetry.space_group_name_H-M   'P 1'
#
loop_
_entity.id
_entity.type
_entity.pdbx_description
1 polymer ?
#
loop_
_entity_poly.entity_id
_entity_poly.type
_entity_poly.pdbx_seq_one_letter_code
_entity_poly.pdbx_strand_id
1 'polypeptide(L)'
;MVVFLCPPFLVFQTARRVNKKYLNKFYNKNVRIVGKVLKKEEGQLTLQTCDNEEVKCFLSENQGEGKLDQYVEVLGKVNKDDTLSDIVYVQNGGNSLNLNEMNNLINLTFLEEFGEIF
;
A
#
# COMPACT_ATOMS: atom_id res chain seq x y z
N MET A 1 -24.71 -6.96 -20.08
CA MET A 1 -23.52 -7.27 -19.26
C MET A 1 -22.92 -5.94 -18.83
N VAL A 2 -23.24 -5.48 -17.62
CA VAL A 2 -22.74 -4.19 -17.11
C VAL A 2 -21.39 -4.45 -16.45
N VAL A 3 -20.32 -4.05 -17.12
CA VAL A 3 -19.00 -3.98 -16.50
C VAL A 3 -19.02 -2.78 -15.57
N PHE A 4 -19.12 -3.01 -14.26
CA PHE A 4 -18.89 -1.96 -13.27
C PHE A 4 -17.40 -1.59 -13.32
N LEU A 5 -17.05 -0.64 -14.18
CA LEU A 5 -15.83 0.14 -14.03
C LEU A 5 -16.01 0.93 -12.74
N CYS A 6 -15.52 0.40 -11.63
CA CYS A 6 -15.48 1.10 -10.36
C CYS A 6 -14.67 2.39 -10.59
N PRO A 7 -15.28 3.59 -10.49
CA PRO A 7 -14.55 4.81 -10.74
C PRO A 7 -13.39 4.92 -9.74
N PRO A 8 -12.26 5.52 -10.11
CA PRO A 8 -11.07 5.60 -9.26
C PRO A 8 -11.40 6.07 -7.84
N PHE A 9 -12.38 6.97 -7.68
CA PHE A 9 -12.87 7.48 -6.39
C PHE A 9 -13.41 6.41 -5.42
N LEU A 10 -14.08 5.37 -5.91
CA LEU A 10 -14.60 4.27 -5.07
C LEU A 10 -13.48 3.32 -4.62
N VAL A 11 -12.43 3.14 -5.44
CA VAL A 11 -11.23 2.37 -5.06
C VAL A 11 -10.55 2.99 -3.83
N PHE A 12 -10.53 4.32 -3.72
CA PHE A 12 -9.99 5.00 -2.55
C PHE A 12 -10.73 4.64 -1.26
N GLN A 13 -12.06 4.54 -1.26
CA GLN A 13 -12.81 4.29 -0.03
C GLN A 13 -12.72 2.83 0.46
N THR A 14 -12.47 1.87 -0.43
CA THR A 14 -12.50 0.44 -0.06
C THR A 14 -11.13 -0.23 0.06
N ALA A 15 -10.05 0.42 -0.37
CA ALA A 15 -8.72 -0.17 -0.31
C ALA A 15 -8.20 -0.25 1.14
N ARG A 16 -8.11 -1.48 1.68
CA ARG A 16 -7.62 -1.74 3.03
C ARG A 16 -6.14 -1.41 3.18
N ARG A 17 -5.78 -0.88 4.35
CA ARG A 17 -4.37 -0.75 4.77
C ARG A 17 -3.86 -2.09 5.23
N VAL A 18 -2.73 -2.52 4.68
CA VAL A 18 -2.13 -3.82 4.97
C VAL A 18 -0.63 -3.67 5.17
N ASN A 19 -0.01 -4.67 5.79
CA ASN A 19 1.44 -4.87 5.85
C ASN A 19 1.81 -6.13 5.03
N LYS A 20 3.09 -6.51 4.99
CA LYS A 20 3.54 -7.66 4.17
C LYS A 20 2.85 -8.95 4.58
N LYS A 21 2.72 -9.20 5.89
CA LYS A 21 2.07 -10.39 6.46
C LYS A 21 0.69 -10.68 5.87
N TYR A 22 -0.09 -9.66 5.51
CA TYR A 22 -1.46 -9.83 5.01
C TYR A 22 -1.59 -9.75 3.48
N LEU A 23 -0.54 -9.41 2.73
CA LEU A 23 -0.63 -9.19 1.28
C LEU A 23 -1.19 -10.39 0.53
N ASN A 24 -0.85 -11.61 0.96
CA ASN A 24 -1.34 -12.85 0.35
C ASN A 24 -2.87 -13.03 0.38
N LYS A 25 -3.58 -12.30 1.24
CA LYS A 25 -5.05 -12.29 1.29
C LYS A 25 -5.69 -11.38 0.24
N PHE A 26 -4.89 -10.57 -0.46
CA PHE A 26 -5.35 -9.49 -1.34
C PHE A 26 -4.83 -9.59 -2.78
N TYR A 27 -4.38 -10.77 -3.21
CA TYR A 27 -3.96 -10.96 -4.60
C TYR A 27 -5.02 -10.46 -5.60
N ASN A 28 -4.55 -9.73 -6.61
CA ASN A 28 -5.34 -9.09 -7.65
C ASN A 28 -6.35 -8.02 -7.13
N LYS A 29 -6.19 -7.56 -5.89
CA LYS A 29 -6.97 -6.46 -5.29
C LYS A 29 -6.08 -5.26 -4.99
N ASN A 30 -6.70 -4.08 -4.91
CA ASN A 30 -6.01 -2.85 -4.51
C ASN A 30 -5.92 -2.74 -2.99
N VAL A 31 -4.74 -2.37 -2.49
CA VAL A 31 -4.46 -2.17 -1.07
C VAL A 31 -3.62 -0.92 -0.86
N ARG A 32 -3.66 -0.39 0.35
CA ARG A 32 -2.79 0.70 0.80
C ARG A 32 -1.64 0.13 1.64
N ILE A 33 -0.41 0.46 1.28
CA ILE A 33 0.80 0.10 2.02
C ILE A 33 1.41 1.39 2.57
N VAL A 34 1.64 1.43 3.87
CA VAL A 34 2.43 2.49 4.51
C VAL A 34 3.82 1.92 4.79
N GLY A 35 4.86 2.63 4.36
CA GLY A 35 6.22 2.16 4.52
C GLY A 35 7.28 3.25 4.43
N LYS A 36 8.47 2.90 4.91
CA LYS A 36 9.68 3.72 4.77
C LYS A 36 10.29 3.49 3.39
N VAL A 37 10.64 4.57 2.69
CA VAL A 37 11.35 4.48 1.41
C VAL A 37 12.77 3.97 1.67
N LEU A 38 13.09 2.80 1.12
CA LEU A 38 14.43 2.23 1.16
C LEU A 38 15.21 2.59 -0.11
N LYS A 39 14.54 2.44 -1.26
CA LYS A 39 15.17 2.61 -2.56
C LYS A 39 14.15 3.06 -3.60
N LYS A 40 14.56 3.94 -4.50
CA LYS A 40 13.77 4.35 -5.67
C LYS A 40 14.69 4.34 -6.89
N GLU A 41 14.38 3.49 -7.85
CA GLU A 41 15.08 3.32 -9.12
C GLU A 41 14.04 3.42 -10.25
N GLU A 42 14.48 3.61 -11.50
CA GLU A 42 13.63 3.83 -12.66
C GLU A 42 12.41 2.89 -12.71
N GLY A 43 11.21 3.41 -12.38
CA GLY A 43 9.96 2.64 -12.37
C GLY A 43 9.78 1.68 -11.18
N GLN A 44 10.64 1.68 -10.16
CA GLN A 44 10.54 0.81 -9.01
C GLN A 44 10.78 1.54 -7.68
N LEU A 45 9.88 1.33 -6.72
CA LEU A 45 9.98 1.81 -5.35
C LEU A 45 10.02 0.62 -4.39
N THR A 46 11.05 0.56 -3.55
CA THR A 46 11.18 -0.45 -2.49
C THR A 46 10.89 0.18 -1.15
N LEU A 47 9.93 -0.39 -0.42
CA LEU A 47 9.46 0.09 0.86
C LEU A 47 9.74 -0.95 1.95
N GLN A 48 10.16 -0.49 3.13
CA GLN A 48 10.05 -1.25 4.36
C GLN A 48 8.65 -1.03 4.94
N THR A 49 7.85 -2.09 5.05
CA THR A 49 6.51 -2.04 5.61
C THR A 49 6.54 -1.97 7.14
N CYS A 50 5.37 -1.72 7.75
CA CYS A 50 5.26 -1.53 9.19
C CYS A 50 5.61 -2.78 10.02
N ASP A 51 5.60 -3.97 9.42
CA ASP A 51 6.06 -5.25 9.99
C ASP A 51 7.55 -5.53 9.74
N ASN A 52 8.32 -4.51 9.33
CA ASN A 52 9.77 -4.55 9.03
C ASN A 52 10.18 -5.37 7.79
N GLU A 53 9.20 -5.87 7.03
CA GLU A 53 9.43 -6.59 5.78
C GLU A 53 9.56 -5.65 4.58
N GLU A 54 9.99 -6.17 3.44
CA GLU A 54 10.15 -5.38 2.21
C GLU A 54 9.06 -5.66 1.16
N VAL A 55 8.65 -4.59 0.48
CA VAL A 55 7.70 -4.63 -0.63
C VAL A 55 8.23 -3.81 -1.79
N LYS A 56 8.20 -4.41 -2.98
CA LYS A 56 8.50 -3.73 -4.24
C LYS A 56 7.22 -3.24 -4.89
N CYS A 57 7.21 -2.00 -5.33
CA CYS A 57 6.12 -1.34 -6.04
C CYS A 57 6.62 -0.92 -7.43
N PHE A 58 5.97 -1.39 -8.48
CA PHE A 58 6.26 -1.04 -9.87
C PHE A 58 5.45 0.20 -10.26
N LEU A 59 6.13 1.33 -10.40
CA LEU A 59 5.56 2.63 -10.73
C LEU A 59 5.38 2.75 -12.26
N SER A 60 4.27 3.35 -12.68
CA SER A 60 4.07 3.71 -14.09
C SER A 60 4.85 4.99 -14.45
N GLU A 61 4.97 5.29 -15.74
CA GLU A 61 5.57 6.55 -16.20
C GLU A 61 4.89 7.76 -15.53
N ASN A 62 5.70 8.72 -15.07
CA ASN A 62 5.31 9.90 -14.29
C ASN A 62 4.86 9.68 -12.83
N GLN A 63 4.77 8.43 -12.35
CA GLN A 63 4.37 8.15 -10.96
C GLN A 63 5.56 8.22 -10.01
N GLY A 64 5.38 8.98 -8.92
CA GLY A 64 6.45 9.26 -7.99
C GLY A 64 7.47 10.26 -8.51
N GLU A 65 7.18 11.04 -9.55
CA GLU A 65 8.03 12.18 -9.92
C GLU A 65 8.13 13.17 -8.75
N GLY A 66 9.36 13.63 -8.47
CA GLY A 66 9.66 14.48 -7.33
C GLY A 66 10.32 13.77 -6.14
N LYS A 67 10.60 14.56 -5.11
CA LYS A 67 11.23 14.10 -3.87
C LYS A 67 10.21 13.37 -3.01
N LEU A 68 10.47 12.10 -2.74
CA LEU A 68 9.72 11.33 -1.75
C LEU A 68 10.23 11.68 -0.35
N ASP A 69 9.30 11.72 0.60
CA ASP A 69 9.64 11.76 2.02
C ASP A 69 10.18 10.40 2.48
N GLN A 70 10.72 10.36 3.71
CA GLN A 70 11.18 9.11 4.32
C GLN A 70 10.06 8.07 4.41
N TYR A 71 8.82 8.51 4.65
CA TYR A 71 7.65 7.64 4.73
C TYR A 71 6.62 8.00 3.68
N VAL A 72 6.01 6.99 3.07
CA VAL A 72 4.98 7.15 2.04
C VAL A 72 3.83 6.17 2.25
N GLU A 73 2.64 6.54 1.76
CA GLU A 73 1.52 5.63 1.55
C GLU A 73 1.37 5.34 0.04
N VAL A 74 1.36 4.08 -0.34
CA VAL A 74 1.18 3.62 -1.72
C VAL A 74 -0.14 2.88 -1.85
N LEU A 75 -1.00 3.30 -2.78
CA LEU A 75 -2.16 2.52 -3.21
C LEU A 75 -1.84 1.82 -4.52
N GLY A 76 -1.96 0.50 -4.54
CA GLY A 76 -1.70 -0.29 -5.74
C GLY A 76 -2.29 -1.68 -5.65
N LYS A 77 -2.17 -2.42 -6.73
CA LYS A 77 -2.69 -3.77 -6.87
C LYS A 77 -1.67 -4.82 -6.45
N VAL A 78 -2.09 -5.79 -5.65
CA VAL A 78 -1.20 -6.86 -5.17
C VAL A 78 -1.02 -7.96 -6.22
N ASN A 79 0.22 -8.30 -6.51
CA ASN A 79 0.62 -9.41 -7.39
C ASN A 79 0.85 -10.71 -6.61
N LYS A 80 0.87 -11.85 -7.32
CA LYS A 80 1.04 -13.18 -6.72
C LYS A 80 2.41 -13.41 -6.06
N ASP A 81 3.39 -12.57 -6.36
CA ASP A 81 4.75 -12.58 -5.80
C ASP A 81 4.91 -11.56 -4.65
N ASP A 82 3.81 -11.12 -4.06
CA ASP A 82 3.74 -10.13 -2.96
C ASP A 82 4.39 -8.77 -3.31
N THR A 83 4.37 -8.39 -4.59
CA THR A 83 4.71 -7.05 -5.10
C THR A 83 3.45 -6.23 -5.39
N LEU A 84 3.61 -4.92 -5.63
CA LEU A 84 2.53 -4.06 -6.09
C LEU A 84 2.78 -3.58 -7.52
N SER A 85 1.73 -3.55 -8.34
CA SER A 85 1.68 -2.89 -9.65
C SER A 85 0.41 -2.05 -9.77
N ASP A 86 0.14 -1.48 -10.95
CA ASP A 86 -1.04 -0.64 -11.20
C ASP A 86 -1.21 0.43 -10.12
N ILE A 87 -0.09 1.07 -9.75
CA ILE A 87 -0.06 2.05 -8.66
C ILE A 87 -1.02 3.18 -9.01
N VAL A 88 -1.90 3.51 -8.08
CA VAL A 88 -2.89 4.59 -8.24
C VAL A 88 -2.30 5.90 -7.74
N TYR A 89 -1.60 5.87 -6.61
CA TYR A 89 -0.86 7.01 -6.09
C TYR A 89 0.28 6.60 -5.17
N VAL A 90 1.22 7.53 -5.00
CA VAL A 90 2.22 7.56 -3.93
C VAL A 90 2.04 8.89 -3.18
N GLN A 91 1.72 8.82 -1.89
CA GLN A 91 1.48 9.99 -1.05
C GLN A 91 2.61 10.13 -0.03
N ASN A 92 3.20 11.32 0.05
CA ASN A 92 4.20 11.67 1.06
C ASN A 92 3.57 11.70 2.47
N GLY A 93 4.22 11.03 3.41
CA GLY A 93 3.81 10.92 4.82
C GLY A 93 4.76 11.61 5.81
N GLY A 94 5.70 12.42 5.32
CA GLY A 94 6.68 13.11 6.16
C GLY A 94 7.82 12.20 6.66
N ASN A 95 8.55 12.70 7.67
CA ASN A 95 9.80 12.09 8.14
C ASN A 95 9.74 11.58 9.59
N SER A 96 8.59 11.65 10.25
CA SER A 96 8.44 11.37 11.68
C SER A 96 7.34 10.34 11.99
N LEU A 97 7.11 9.37 11.10
CA LEU A 97 6.09 8.35 11.30
C LEU A 97 6.61 7.21 12.20
N ASN A 98 5.80 6.80 13.19
CA ASN A 98 6.08 5.63 14.02
C ASN A 98 5.49 4.36 13.36
N LEU A 99 6.34 3.58 12.69
CA LEU A 99 5.91 2.35 12.01
C LEU A 99 5.37 1.27 12.97
N ASN A 100 5.81 1.24 14.23
CA ASN A 100 5.31 0.27 15.20
C ASN A 100 3.84 0.55 15.56
N GLU A 101 3.49 1.81 15.79
CA GLU A 101 2.10 2.21 16.03
C GLU A 101 1.21 1.96 14.82
N MET A 102 1.71 2.25 13.61
CA MET A 102 1.01 1.92 12.36
C MET A 102 0.79 0.41 12.20
N ASN A 103 1.79 -0.41 12.55
CA ASN A 103 1.64 -1.86 12.51
C ASN A 103 0.57 -2.36 13.48
N ASN A 104 0.54 -1.80 14.70
CA ASN A 104 -0.49 -2.12 15.69
C ASN A 104 -1.88 -1.76 15.16
N LEU A 105 -2.05 -0.56 14.58
CA LEU A 105 -3.31 -0.14 13.98
C LEU A 105 -3.75 -1.09 12.86
N ILE A 106 -2.83 -1.46 11.96
CA ILE A 106 -3.14 -2.42 10.89
C ILE A 106 -3.56 -3.76 11.50
N ASN A 107 -2.83 -4.30 12.47
CA ASN A 107 -3.18 -5.58 13.09
C ASN A 107 -4.57 -5.57 13.75
N LEU A 108 -4.98 -4.44 14.35
CA LEU A 108 -6.32 -4.29 14.92
C LEU A 108 -7.43 -4.46 13.87
N THR A 109 -7.22 -4.02 12.62
CA THR A 109 -8.24 -4.17 11.54
C THR A 109 -8.39 -5.61 11.03
N PHE A 110 -7.50 -6.51 11.45
CA PHE A 110 -7.55 -7.94 11.11
C PHE A 110 -8.00 -8.82 12.28
N LEU A 111 -8.29 -8.24 13.44
CA LEU A 111 -8.91 -8.96 14.54
C LEU A 111 -10.37 -9.30 14.20
N GLU A 112 -10.79 -10.52 14.53
CA GLU A 112 -12.14 -11.01 14.21
C GLU A 112 -13.21 -10.17 14.91
N GLU A 113 -12.93 -9.68 16.12
CA GLU A 113 -13.88 -8.84 16.87
C GLU A 113 -14.22 -7.51 16.17
N PHE A 114 -13.38 -7.05 15.25
CA PHE A 114 -13.58 -5.80 14.52
C PHE A 114 -13.94 -6.00 13.04
N GLY A 115 -14.23 -7.23 12.62
CA GLY A 115 -14.51 -7.57 11.22
C GLY A 115 -15.75 -6.90 10.61
N GLU A 116 -16.69 -6.42 11.43
CA GLU A 116 -17.87 -5.68 10.98
C GLU A 116 -17.64 -4.15 10.88
N ILE A 117 -16.51 -3.65 11.38
CA ILE A 117 -16.20 -2.21 11.43
C ILE A 117 -15.24 -1.80 10.28
N PHE A 118 -14.35 -2.68 9.87
CA PHE A 118 -13.30 -2.45 8.86
C PHE A 118 -13.44 -3.38 7.65
#